data_AF-A0A9W8X4U4-F1
#
_entry.id   AF-A0A9W8X4U4-F1
#
_cell.length_a   1.000
_cell.length_b   1.000
_cell.length_c   1.000
_cell.angle_alpha   90.00
_cell.angle_beta   90.00
_cell.angle_gamma   90.00
#
_symmetry.space_group_name_H-M   'P 1'
#
loop_
_entity.id
_entity.type
_entity.pdbx_description
1 polymer ?
#
loop_
_entity_poly.entity_id
_entity_poly.type
_entity_poly.pdbx_seq_one_letter_code
_entity_poly.pdbx_strand_id
1 'polypeptide(L)'
;MAEPPPPAPIPRYLKKKTDYSVLATNPKFQELLKQYPALLPILQRVYATTIEPDEHDQPRRGGRGGFRGRGSRGRGRGRGGHNDAPHRWTQKQGDNDAMRMLKGLRERDDTDKEMQAMTAFLQLVEETFDGEET
;
A
#
# COMPACT_ATOMS: atom_id res chain seq x y z
N MET A 1 -17.24 -25.26 -37.89
CA MET A 1 -16.20 -24.34 -37.36
C MET A 1 -16.68 -23.90 -35.99
N ALA A 2 -15.94 -24.17 -34.93
CA ALA A 2 -16.33 -23.77 -33.58
C ALA A 2 -15.97 -22.31 -33.35
N GLU A 3 -16.95 -21.51 -32.94
CA GLU A 3 -16.79 -20.09 -32.59
C GLU A 3 -16.00 -19.96 -31.28
N PRO A 4 -15.03 -19.03 -31.17
CA PRO A 4 -14.28 -18.84 -29.93
C PRO A 4 -15.21 -18.33 -28.81
N PRO A 5 -15.00 -18.78 -27.55
CA PRO A 5 -15.83 -18.34 -26.43
C PRO A 5 -15.70 -16.81 -26.24
N PRO A 6 -16.81 -16.13 -25.89
CA PRO A 6 -16.80 -14.68 -25.71
C PRO A 6 -15.82 -14.26 -24.60
N PRO A 7 -15.11 -13.13 -24.75
CA PRO A 7 -14.17 -12.64 -23.76
C PRO A 7 -14.87 -12.39 -22.43
N ALA A 8 -14.21 -12.76 -21.32
CA ALA A 8 -14.76 -12.62 -19.99
C ALA A 8 -15.21 -11.17 -19.72
N PRO A 9 -16.36 -10.95 -19.05
CA PRO A 9 -16.83 -9.61 -18.77
C PRO A 9 -15.80 -8.87 -17.91
N ILE A 10 -15.44 -7.66 -18.34
CA ILE A 10 -14.56 -6.77 -17.57
C ILE A 10 -15.17 -6.61 -16.17
N PRO A 11 -14.43 -6.92 -15.10
CA PRO A 11 -14.97 -6.89 -13.76
C PRO A 11 -15.49 -5.50 -13.39
N ARG A 12 -16.62 -5.45 -12.70
CA ARG A 12 -17.38 -4.22 -12.39
C ARG A 12 -16.54 -3.14 -11.70
N TYR A 13 -15.51 -3.51 -10.93
CA TYR A 13 -14.60 -2.57 -10.27
C TYR A 13 -13.69 -1.78 -11.23
N LEU A 14 -13.56 -2.22 -12.50
CA LEU A 14 -12.84 -1.47 -13.55
C LEU A 14 -13.75 -0.56 -14.38
N LYS A 15 -15.07 -0.56 -14.16
CA LYS A 15 -16.04 0.15 -15.02
C LYS A 15 -16.16 1.64 -14.70
N LYS A 16 -15.78 2.09 -13.51
CA LYS A 16 -15.75 3.51 -13.14
C LYS A 16 -14.30 3.93 -12.97
N LYS A 17 -13.72 4.53 -14.02
CA LYS A 17 -12.47 5.27 -13.89
C LYS A 17 -12.83 6.59 -13.20
N THR A 18 -12.89 6.59 -11.88
CA THR A 18 -13.04 7.84 -11.13
C THR A 18 -11.85 8.72 -11.43
N ASP A 19 -12.09 9.94 -11.90
CA ASP A 19 -11.01 10.86 -12.23
C ASP A 19 -10.52 11.56 -10.96
N TYR A 20 -9.43 11.04 -10.39
CA TYR A 20 -8.83 11.62 -9.19
C TYR A 20 -8.03 12.92 -9.46
N SER A 21 -7.87 13.34 -10.72
CA SER A 21 -7.16 14.59 -11.04
C SER A 21 -7.85 15.84 -10.48
N VAL A 22 -9.19 15.76 -10.30
CA VAL A 22 -10.02 16.82 -9.71
C VAL A 22 -9.56 17.17 -8.29
N LEU A 23 -9.05 16.19 -7.54
CA LEU A 23 -8.56 16.39 -6.18
C LEU A 23 -7.29 17.27 -6.16
N ALA A 24 -6.42 17.14 -7.16
CA ALA A 24 -5.19 17.94 -7.26
C ALA A 24 -5.48 19.43 -7.53
N THR A 25 -6.58 19.71 -8.24
CA THR A 25 -7.04 21.08 -8.51
C THR A 25 -7.94 21.65 -7.40
N ASN A 26 -8.33 20.84 -6.41
CA ASN A 26 -9.24 21.28 -5.34
C ASN A 26 -8.52 22.25 -4.38
N PRO A 27 -9.03 23.47 -4.17
CA PRO A 27 -8.42 24.44 -3.25
C PRO A 27 -8.38 23.92 -1.80
N LYS A 28 -9.39 23.15 -1.37
CA LYS A 28 -9.41 22.52 -0.04
C LYS A 28 -8.22 21.58 0.15
N PHE A 29 -7.81 20.87 -0.90
CA PHE A 29 -6.65 19.99 -0.84
C PHE A 29 -5.36 20.78 -0.61
N GLN A 30 -5.20 21.93 -1.28
CA GLN A 30 -4.06 22.81 -1.07
C GLN A 30 -4.03 23.44 0.33
N GLU A 31 -5.19 23.81 0.88
CA GLU A 31 -5.31 24.28 2.26
C GLU A 31 -4.92 23.20 3.27
N LEU A 32 -5.37 21.96 3.03
CA LEU A 32 -5.08 20.82 3.88
C LEU A 32 -3.57 20.51 3.90
N LEU A 33 -2.89 20.62 2.77
CA LEU A 33 -1.43 20.50 2.70
C LEU A 33 -0.68 21.60 3.49
N LYS A 34 -1.23 22.82 3.53
CA LYS A 34 -0.67 23.92 4.34
C LYS A 34 -0.90 23.70 5.83
N GLN A 35 -2.07 23.21 6.20
CA GLN A 35 -2.44 22.93 7.58
C GLN A 35 -1.67 21.73 8.16
N TYR A 36 -1.43 20.71 7.33
CA TYR A 36 -0.75 19.48 7.70
C TYR A 36 0.47 19.23 6.79
N PRO A 37 1.64 19.82 7.08
CA PRO A 37 2.84 19.61 6.27
C PRO A 37 3.34 18.15 6.29
N ALA A 38 2.90 17.35 7.27
CA ALA A 38 3.19 15.92 7.34
C ALA A 38 2.33 15.08 6.39
N LEU A 39 1.23 15.61 5.82
CA LEU A 39 0.33 14.83 4.97
C LEU A 39 1.03 14.30 3.71
N LEU A 40 1.68 15.21 2.98
CA LEU A 40 2.33 14.88 1.70
C LEU A 40 3.36 13.75 1.83
N PRO A 41 4.31 13.78 2.80
CA PRO A 41 5.25 12.68 2.96
C PRO A 41 4.57 11.37 3.39
N ILE A 42 3.45 11.40 4.13
CA ILE A 42 2.70 10.18 4.47
C ILE A 42 2.08 9.57 3.21
N LEU A 43 1.40 10.37 2.39
CA LEU A 43 0.80 9.91 1.13
C LEU A 43 1.86 9.34 0.18
N GLN A 44 3.03 9.99 0.10
CA GLN A 44 4.16 9.48 -0.68
C GLN A 44 4.67 8.14 -0.15
N ARG A 45 4.76 7.94 1.17
CA ARG A 45 5.17 6.65 1.76
C ARG A 45 4.17 5.54 1.43
N VAL A 46 2.87 5.81 1.54
CA VAL A 46 1.83 4.84 1.19
C VAL A 46 1.90 4.52 -0.30
N TYR A 47 2.04 5.51 -1.17
CA TYR A 47 2.19 5.31 -2.61
C TYR A 47 3.44 4.49 -2.95
N ALA A 48 4.58 4.78 -2.31
CA ALA A 48 5.82 4.05 -2.51
C ALA A 48 5.71 2.55 -2.21
N THR A 49 4.85 2.14 -1.27
CA THR A 49 4.63 0.70 -1.01
C THR A 49 3.95 -0.04 -2.17
N THR A 50 3.20 0.69 -3.00
CA THR A 50 2.52 0.15 -4.18
C THR A 50 3.35 0.19 -5.45
N ILE A 51 4.55 0.78 -5.40
CA ILE A 51 5.52 0.77 -6.50
C ILE A 51 6.44 -0.44 -6.33
N GLU A 52 6.81 -1.08 -7.43
CA GLU A 52 7.83 -2.13 -7.40
C GLU A 52 9.15 -1.52 -6.89
N PRO A 53 9.67 -1.99 -5.74
CA PRO A 53 10.94 -1.50 -5.24
C PRO A 53 12.05 -1.91 -6.19
N ASP A 54 12.97 -0.99 -6.47
CA ASP A 54 14.19 -1.28 -7.22
C ASP A 54 14.90 -2.49 -6.60
N GLU A 55 15.64 -3.28 -7.40
CA GLU A 55 16.33 -4.50 -6.94
C GLU A 55 17.23 -4.28 -5.71
N HIS A 56 17.62 -3.03 -5.43
CA HIS A 56 18.42 -2.62 -4.29
C HIS A 56 17.60 -2.28 -3.03
N ASP A 57 16.33 -1.93 -3.18
CA ASP A 57 15.38 -1.60 -2.11
C ASP A 57 14.48 -2.77 -1.71
N GLN A 58 14.54 -3.89 -2.45
CA GLN A 58 13.88 -5.12 -2.01
C GLN A 58 14.44 -5.50 -0.63
N PRO A 59 13.58 -5.56 0.41
CA PRO A 59 14.03 -6.05 1.70
C PRO A 59 14.43 -7.50 1.48
N ARG A 60 15.74 -7.75 1.39
CA ARG A 60 16.30 -9.10 1.37
C ARG A 60 15.74 -9.80 2.60
N ARG A 61 14.70 -10.61 2.42
CA ARG A 61 14.17 -11.53 3.43
C ARG A 61 15.14 -12.70 3.57
N GLY A 62 16.38 -12.37 3.91
CA GLY A 62 17.52 -13.26 3.99
C GLY A 62 18.65 -12.51 4.66
N GLY A 63 18.69 -12.56 6.01
CA GLY A 63 19.82 -11.98 6.74
C GLY A 63 19.49 -11.36 8.09
N ARG A 64 18.58 -11.93 8.89
CA ARG A 64 18.59 -11.63 10.33
C ARG A 64 19.72 -12.41 10.99
N GLY A 65 20.89 -11.78 11.08
CA GLY A 65 21.90 -12.09 12.10
C GLY A 65 22.96 -13.12 11.72
N GLY A 66 23.83 -12.77 10.79
CA GLY A 66 25.14 -13.41 10.68
C GLY A 66 26.18 -12.69 11.53
N PHE A 67 26.18 -12.84 12.87
CA PHE A 67 27.38 -12.56 13.68
C PHE A 67 27.44 -13.46 14.94
N ARG A 68 28.36 -14.43 14.87
CA ARG A 68 29.13 -15.09 15.94
C ARG A 68 28.37 -15.99 16.92
N GLY A 69 28.69 -17.27 16.80
CA GLY A 69 28.07 -18.36 17.52
C GLY A 69 28.41 -18.43 19.01
N ARG A 70 27.55 -19.16 19.72
CA ARG A 70 27.92 -20.09 20.80
C ARG A 70 26.69 -20.91 21.15
N GLY A 71 26.72 -22.18 20.72
CA GLY A 71 26.04 -23.33 21.30
C GLY A 71 24.54 -23.23 21.64
N SER A 72 23.72 -24.07 21.02
CA SER A 72 23.04 -25.11 21.79
C SER A 72 22.41 -26.16 20.87
N ARG A 73 22.45 -27.39 21.36
CA ARG A 73 22.02 -28.62 20.72
C ARG A 73 20.52 -28.60 20.48
N GLY A 74 20.08 -28.93 19.26
CA GLY A 74 18.66 -29.06 18.95
C GLY A 74 18.44 -29.89 17.69
N ARG A 75 18.26 -31.20 17.87
CA ARG A 75 17.74 -32.11 16.85
C ARG A 75 16.40 -31.57 16.33
N GLY A 76 16.30 -31.35 15.02
CA GLY A 76 15.06 -30.92 14.38
C GLY A 76 15.07 -31.32 12.92
N ARG A 77 14.23 -32.31 12.61
CA ARG A 77 14.12 -33.00 11.33
C ARG A 77 13.82 -32.04 10.18
N GLY A 78 14.41 -32.34 9.02
CA GLY A 78 14.26 -31.54 7.82
C GLY A 78 12.82 -31.35 7.34
N ARG A 79 12.59 -30.18 6.78
CA ARG A 79 11.89 -29.97 5.50
C ARG A 79 12.57 -28.78 4.84
N GLY A 80 13.72 -29.06 4.23
CA GLY A 80 14.30 -28.22 3.20
C GLY A 80 13.38 -28.28 1.98
N GLY A 81 13.00 -27.11 1.50
CA GLY A 81 12.03 -26.94 0.43
C GLY A 81 11.33 -25.59 0.52
N HIS A 82 12.05 -24.54 0.91
CA HIS A 82 11.65 -23.22 0.44
C HIS A 82 12.11 -23.18 -1.00
N ASN A 83 11.17 -23.02 -1.92
CA ASN A 83 11.53 -22.56 -3.25
C ASN A 83 12.27 -21.22 -3.02
N ASP A 84 13.59 -21.22 -3.16
CA ASP A 84 14.45 -20.03 -3.26
C ASP A 84 14.18 -19.30 -4.59
N ALA A 85 12.91 -19.26 -5.04
CA ALA A 85 12.52 -18.31 -6.05
C ALA A 85 12.67 -16.94 -5.39
N PRO A 86 13.42 -16.00 -5.99
CA PRO A 86 13.43 -14.63 -5.51
C PRO A 86 11.97 -14.20 -5.45
N HIS A 87 11.52 -13.82 -4.25
CA HIS A 87 10.15 -13.40 -4.02
C HIS A 87 9.95 -12.11 -4.80
N ARG A 88 9.53 -12.24 -6.06
CA ARG A 88 9.27 -11.11 -6.96
C ARG A 88 8.13 -10.30 -6.36
N TRP A 89 8.33 -8.99 -6.30
CA TRP A 89 7.28 -8.09 -5.85
C TRP A 89 6.03 -8.30 -6.71
N THR A 90 4.85 -8.18 -6.10
CA THR A 90 3.57 -8.26 -6.81
C THR A 90 2.71 -7.09 -6.37
N GLN A 91 1.86 -6.60 -7.28
CA GLN A 91 0.90 -5.53 -6.97
C GLN A 91 0.09 -5.86 -5.71
N LYS A 92 -0.42 -7.09 -5.61
CA LYS A 92 -1.18 -7.57 -4.44
C LYS A 92 -0.38 -7.44 -3.14
N GLN A 93 0.94 -7.65 -3.17
CA GLN A 93 1.78 -7.45 -2.00
C GLN A 93 1.92 -5.97 -1.66
N GLY A 94 2.18 -5.11 -2.64
CA GLY A 94 2.23 -3.67 -2.43
C GLY A 94 0.93 -3.11 -1.85
N ASP A 95 -0.21 -3.54 -2.39
CA ASP A 95 -1.54 -3.17 -1.90
C ASP A 95 -1.75 -3.65 -0.44
N ASN A 96 -1.34 -4.87 -0.11
CA ASN A 96 -1.42 -5.39 1.27
C ASN A 96 -0.52 -4.59 2.25
N ASP A 97 0.68 -4.23 1.81
CA ASP A 97 1.62 -3.45 2.61
C ASP A 97 1.12 -2.01 2.81
N ALA A 98 0.54 -1.40 1.76
CA ALA A 98 -0.15 -0.10 1.84
C ALA A 98 -1.32 -0.15 2.84
N MET A 99 -2.19 -1.16 2.74
CA MET A 99 -3.31 -1.35 3.66
C MET A 99 -2.86 -1.56 5.10
N ARG A 100 -1.76 -2.28 5.31
CA ARG A 100 -1.16 -2.44 6.65
C ARG A 100 -0.64 -1.13 7.21
N MET A 101 -0.02 -0.30 6.37
CA MET A 101 0.46 1.03 6.77
C MET A 101 -0.70 1.95 7.14
N LEU A 102 -1.76 1.99 6.34
CA LEU A 102 -2.97 2.78 6.62
C LEU A 102 -3.65 2.33 7.91
N LYS A 103 -3.78 1.01 8.13
CA LYS A 103 -4.30 0.46 9.39
C LYS A 103 -3.44 0.88 10.58
N GLY A 104 -2.11 0.80 10.43
CA GLY A 104 -1.17 1.21 11.46
C GLY A 104 -1.23 2.71 11.78
N LEU A 105 -1.56 3.58 10.82
CA LEU A 105 -1.79 5.01 11.05
C LEU A 105 -3.09 5.28 11.81
N ARG A 106 -4.14 4.49 11.54
CA ARG A 106 -5.45 4.61 12.21
C ARG A 106 -5.44 4.12 13.65
N GLU A 107 -4.58 3.16 13.98
CA GLU A 107 -4.43 2.62 15.34
C GLU A 107 -3.54 3.50 16.24
N ARG A 108 -2.99 4.60 15.71
CA ARG A 108 -2.23 5.57 16.51
C ARG A 108 -3.16 6.44 17.34
N ASP A 109 -2.57 7.13 18.30
CA ASP A 109 -3.27 8.00 19.22
C ASP A 109 -3.92 9.18 18.47
N ASP A 110 -5.10 9.64 18.92
CA ASP A 110 -5.86 10.72 18.28
C ASP A 110 -5.13 12.07 18.33
N THR A 111 -4.07 12.18 19.14
CA THR A 111 -3.17 13.33 19.21
C THR A 111 -2.06 13.30 18.16
N ASP A 112 -1.91 12.19 17.41
CA ASP A 112 -0.92 12.08 16.33
C ASP A 112 -1.35 12.97 15.15
N LYS A 113 -0.52 13.97 14.87
CA LYS A 113 -0.70 14.89 13.75
C LYS A 113 -0.75 14.16 12.40
N GLU A 114 -0.07 13.02 12.27
CA GLU A 114 -0.11 12.20 11.07
C GLU A 114 -1.48 11.55 10.87
N MET A 115 -2.11 11.08 11.94
CA MET A 115 -3.46 10.49 11.92
C MET A 115 -4.53 11.56 11.63
N GLN A 116 -4.45 12.71 12.28
CA GLN A 116 -5.37 13.83 12.04
C GLN A 116 -5.30 14.32 10.59
N ALA A 117 -4.08 14.46 10.05
CA ALA A 117 -3.87 14.82 8.66
C ALA A 117 -4.50 13.81 7.70
N MET A 118 -4.25 12.51 7.90
CA MET A 118 -4.82 11.44 7.08
C MET A 118 -6.35 11.41 7.16
N THR A 119 -6.91 11.62 8.35
CA THR A 119 -8.37 11.63 8.55
C THR A 119 -9.02 12.78 7.80
N ALA A 120 -8.46 14.00 7.92
CA ALA A 120 -8.95 15.17 7.19
C ALA A 120 -8.85 14.97 5.67
N PHE A 121 -7.77 14.34 5.19
CA PHE A 121 -7.62 14.02 3.78
C PHE A 121 -8.69 13.03 3.29
N LEU A 122 -8.96 11.96 4.04
CA LEU A 122 -9.99 10.98 3.68
C LEU A 122 -11.39 11.61 3.64
N GLN A 123 -11.72 12.48 4.61
CA GLN A 123 -12.97 13.24 4.60
C GLN A 123 -13.10 14.12 3.36
N LEU A 124 -12.02 14.79 2.95
CA LEU A 124 -12.03 15.58 1.71
C LEU A 124 -12.26 14.72 0.46
N VAL A 125 -11.63 13.55 0.39
CA VAL A 125 -11.84 12.60 -0.72
C VAL A 125 -13.29 12.12 -0.74
N GLU A 126 -13.85 11.73 0.41
CA GLU A 126 -15.25 11.35 0.55
C GLU A 126 -16.18 12.48 0.07
N GLU A 127 -16.02 13.71 0.57
CA GLU A 127 -16.80 14.87 0.13
C GLU A 127 -16.71 15.14 -1.38
N THR A 128 -15.54 14.92 -1.98
CA THR A 128 -15.29 15.23 -3.40
C THR A 128 -15.88 14.17 -4.32
N PHE A 129 -15.97 12.91 -3.89
CA PHE A 129 -16.32 11.78 -4.76
C PHE A 129 -17.62 11.06 -4.38
N ASP A 130 -18.10 11.16 -3.14
CA ASP A 130 -19.42 10.65 -2.75
C ASP A 130 -20.57 11.62 -3.12
N GLY A 131 -20.22 12.86 -3.48
CA GLY A 131 -21.18 13.83 -4.02
C GLY A 131 -21.60 13.59 -5.49
N GLU A 132 -20.93 12.68 -6.21
CA GLU A 132 -21.26 12.32 -7.61
C GLU A 132 -22.19 11.10 -7.72
N GLU A 133 -23.11 10.94 -6.77
CA GLU A 133 -24.26 10.06 -6.91
C GLU A 133 -25.55 10.90 -7.00
N THR A 134 -25.77 11.53 -8.16
CA THR A 134 -27.11 11.94 -8.63
C THR A 134 -27.18 12.00 -10.15
#